data_AF-R5A4Z6-F1
#
_entry.id   AF-R5A4Z6-F1
#
_cell.length_a   1.000
_cell.length_b   1.000
_cell.length_c   1.000
_cell.angle_alpha   90.00
_cell.angle_beta   90.00
_cell.angle_gamma   90.00
#
_symmetry.space_group_name_H-M   'P 1'
#
loop_
_entity.id
_entity.type
_entity.pdbx_description
1 polymer ?
#
loop_
_entity_poly.entity_id
_entity_poly.type
_entity_poly.pdbx_seq_one_letter_code
_entity_poly.pdbx_strand_id
1 'polypeptide(L)'
;MQKQVSLAELASVDIQKFGKEELMDAGQLCLDPKVPQASRADWLLNAVGNPYCFRVGELGVKLEFVDDGPSLQDVFLDFLQRKKSGFSSCLHEDHS
;
A
#
# COMPACT_ATOMS: atom_id res chain seq x y z
N MET A 1 1.61 11.47 26.57
CA MET A 1 0.36 10.75 26.26
C MET A 1 0.51 10.18 24.86
N GLN A 2 0.53 8.86 24.70
CA GLN A 2 0.40 8.29 23.35
C GLN A 2 -1.06 8.46 22.95
N LYS A 3 -1.31 9.22 21.88
CA LYS A 3 -2.66 9.41 21.35
C LYS A 3 -3.08 8.08 20.73
N GLN A 4 -4.14 7.47 21.25
CA GLN A 4 -4.71 6.28 20.63
C GLN A 4 -5.33 6.70 19.29
N VAL A 5 -4.81 6.14 18.20
CA VAL A 5 -5.25 6.47 16.84
C VAL A 5 -6.27 5.42 16.40
N SER A 6 -7.46 5.86 16.01
CA SER A 6 -8.49 5.00 15.43
C SER A 6 -8.24 4.83 13.93
N LEU A 7 -7.93 3.60 13.50
CA LEU A 7 -7.73 3.30 12.07
C LEU A 7 -9.01 3.52 11.26
N ALA A 8 -10.18 3.24 11.83
CA ALA A 8 -11.46 3.46 11.18
C ALA A 8 -11.71 4.96 10.90
N GLU A 9 -11.33 5.83 11.83
CA GLU A 9 -11.43 7.28 11.62
C GLU A 9 -10.49 7.74 10.49
N LEU A 10 -9.24 7.29 10.50
CA LEU A 10 -8.27 7.61 9.44
C LEU A 10 -8.74 7.12 8.06
N ALA A 11 -9.31 5.92 8.00
CA ALA A 11 -9.85 5.33 6.78
C ALA A 11 -11.11 6.07 6.29
N SER A 12 -11.91 6.67 7.18
CA SER A 12 -13.14 7.39 6.83
C SER A 12 -12.91 8.80 6.26
N VAL A 13 -11.66 9.31 6.27
CA VAL A 13 -11.35 10.67 5.82
C VAL A 13 -11.69 10.86 4.34
N ASP A 14 -12.53 11.85 4.05
CA ASP A 14 -12.83 12.29 2.69
C ASP A 14 -11.68 13.15 2.15
N ILE A 15 -10.87 12.56 1.27
CA ILE A 15 -9.69 13.20 0.68
C ILE A 15 -10.03 14.44 -0.16
N GLN A 16 -11.25 14.55 -0.69
CA GLN A 16 -11.66 15.65 -1.57
C GLN A 16 -11.78 16.99 -0.83
N LYS A 17 -11.79 16.96 0.51
CA LYS A 17 -11.84 18.16 1.36
C LYS A 17 -10.47 18.83 1.55
N PHE A 18 -9.40 18.21 1.07
CA PHE A 18 -8.03 18.68 1.27
C PHE A 18 -7.42 19.13 -0.06
N GLY A 19 -6.74 20.27 -0.03
CA GLY A 19 -5.83 20.65 -1.10
C GLY A 19 -4.62 19.73 -1.15
N LYS A 20 -4.00 19.61 -2.33
CA LYS A 20 -2.84 18.74 -2.55
C LYS A 20 -1.72 18.97 -1.53
N GLU A 21 -1.40 20.23 -1.25
CA GLU A 21 -0.31 20.61 -0.34
C GLU A 21 -0.59 20.30 1.14
N GLU A 22 -1.85 19.98 1.49
CA GLU A 22 -2.23 19.56 2.84
C GLU A 22 -2.00 18.07 3.07
N LEU A 23 -1.82 17.28 1.99
CA LEU A 23 -1.54 15.85 2.07
C LEU A 23 -0.04 15.60 2.25
N MET A 24 0.28 14.66 3.14
CA MET A 24 1.64 14.17 3.35
C MET A 24 2.19 13.54 2.06
N ASP A 25 3.41 13.92 1.65
CA ASP A 25 4.09 13.32 0.50
C ASP A 25 4.80 12.02 0.89
N ALA A 26 4.17 10.89 0.59
CA ALA A 26 4.74 9.57 0.83
C ALA A 26 5.91 9.25 -0.12
N GLY A 27 6.10 10.00 -1.21
CA GLY A 27 7.24 9.83 -2.11
C GLY A 27 8.59 10.14 -1.44
N GLN A 28 8.57 10.88 -0.33
CA GLN A 28 9.76 11.22 0.46
C GLN A 28 10.01 10.21 1.60
N LEU A 29 9.14 9.21 1.77
CA LEU A 29 9.26 8.25 2.85
C LEU A 29 10.38 7.25 2.55
N CYS A 30 11.40 7.25 3.40
CA CYS A 30 12.44 6.22 3.39
C CYS A 30 12.07 5.08 4.33
N LEU A 31 11.71 3.93 3.78
CA LEU A 31 11.51 2.70 4.57
C LEU A 31 12.84 2.21 5.14
N ASP A 32 12.91 1.96 6.44
CA ASP A 32 14.06 1.32 7.07
C ASP A 32 13.82 -0.19 7.18
N PRO A 33 14.53 -1.04 6.41
CA PRO A 33 14.37 -2.50 6.45
C PRO A 33 14.78 -3.11 7.79
N LYS A 34 15.50 -2.37 8.64
CA LYS A 34 15.91 -2.83 9.96
C LYS A 34 14.78 -2.77 10.99
N VAL A 35 13.70 -2.03 10.70
CA VAL A 35 12.53 -1.96 11.58
C VAL A 35 11.85 -3.34 11.61
N PRO A 36 11.69 -3.97 12.79
CA PRO A 36 11.02 -5.26 12.91
C PRO A 36 9.59 -5.20 12.38
N GLN A 37 9.12 -6.30 11.79
CA GLN A 37 7.80 -6.35 11.16
C GLN A 37 6.67 -5.88 12.08
N ALA A 38 6.69 -6.31 13.34
CA ALA A 38 5.68 -5.95 14.33
C ALA A 38 5.60 -4.44 14.62
N SER A 39 6.68 -3.69 14.39
CA SER A 39 6.78 -2.25 14.67
C SER A 39 6.54 -1.37 13.43
N ARG A 40 6.43 -1.97 12.24
CA ARG A 40 6.31 -1.21 10.99
C ARG A 40 5.01 -0.43 10.88
N ALA A 41 3.91 -0.96 11.41
CA ALA A 41 2.62 -0.27 11.42
C ALA A 41 2.69 1.03 12.23
N ASP A 42 3.21 0.94 13.46
CA ASP A 42 3.40 2.11 14.32
C ASP A 42 4.37 3.12 13.71
N TRP A 43 5.49 2.64 13.14
CA TRP A 43 6.44 3.50 12.45
C TRP A 43 5.78 4.25 11.29
N LEU A 44 4.98 3.57 10.47
CA LEU A 44 4.30 4.17 9.32
C LEU A 44 3.25 5.20 9.77
N LEU A 45 2.45 4.88 10.78
CA LEU A 45 1.47 5.80 11.36
C LEU A 45 2.13 7.06 11.88
N ASN A 46 3.28 6.93 12.56
CA ASN A 46 4.04 8.08 13.06
C ASN A 46 4.68 8.90 11.93
N ALA A 47 5.17 8.25 10.87
CA ALA A 47 5.84 8.93 9.77
C ALA A 47 4.86 9.65 8.83
N VAL A 48 3.70 9.05 8.56
CA VAL A 48 2.74 9.53 7.54
C VAL A 48 1.52 10.23 8.15
N GLY A 49 1.23 9.97 9.42
CA GLY A 49 0.02 10.46 10.10
C GLY A 49 -1.23 9.71 9.67
N ASN A 50 -1.67 9.90 8.42
CA ASN A 50 -2.79 9.15 7.84
C ASN A 50 -2.31 8.28 6.65
N PRO A 51 -2.09 6.97 6.84
CA PRO A 51 -1.64 6.09 5.76
C PRO A 51 -2.73 5.78 4.72
N TYR A 52 -3.98 6.21 4.92
CA TYR A 52 -5.08 6.02 3.97
C TYR A 52 -5.25 7.20 3.01
N CYS A 53 -4.77 8.39 3.36
CA CYS A 53 -4.89 9.61 2.54
C CYS A 53 -3.55 10.32 2.49
N PHE A 54 -2.85 10.25 1.35
CA PHE A 54 -1.54 10.87 1.16
C PHE A 54 -1.37 11.30 -0.30
N ARG A 55 -0.22 11.88 -0.64
CA ARG A 55 0.17 12.12 -2.04
C ARG A 55 1.52 11.51 -2.38
N VAL A 56 1.78 11.34 -3.67
CA VAL A 56 3.10 11.03 -4.21
C VAL A 56 3.38 12.05 -5.31
N GLY A 57 4.25 13.02 -5.02
CA GLY A 57 4.42 14.19 -5.88
C GLY A 57 3.08 14.91 -6.07
N GLU A 58 2.59 14.95 -7.31
CA GLU A 58 1.34 15.61 -7.70
C GLU A 58 0.08 14.75 -7.55
N LEU A 59 0.23 13.44 -7.31
CA LEU A 59 -0.90 12.50 -7.29
C LEU A 59 -1.42 12.33 -5.86
N GLY A 60 -2.67 12.73 -5.61
CA GLY A 60 -3.40 12.37 -4.39
C GLY A 60 -3.85 10.91 -4.43
N VAL A 61 -3.68 10.19 -3.32
CA VAL A 61 -3.97 8.77 -3.18
C VAL A 61 -4.87 8.54 -1.98
N LYS A 62 -6.00 7.87 -2.24
CA LYS A 62 -6.90 7.31 -1.22
C LYS A 62 -6.82 5.79 -1.28
N LEU A 63 -6.50 5.15 -0.16
CA LEU A 63 -6.61 3.69 -0.02
C LEU A 63 -7.93 3.31 0.64
N GLU A 64 -8.55 2.30 0.06
CA GLU A 64 -9.77 1.66 0.56
C GLU A 64 -9.61 0.14 0.43
N PHE A 65 -10.18 -0.58 1.40
CA PHE A 65 -10.19 -2.03 1.42
C PHE A 65 -11.63 -2.49 1.50
N VAL A 66 -11.93 -3.57 0.80
CA VAL A 66 -13.21 -4.28 0.91
C VAL A 66 -13.18 -5.13 2.18
N ASP A 67 -14.25 -5.07 2.99
CA ASP A 67 -14.30 -5.70 4.31
C ASP A 67 -14.05 -7.22 4.26
N ASP A 68 -14.61 -7.91 3.27
CA ASP A 68 -14.51 -9.36 3.07
C ASP A 68 -13.66 -9.74 1.85
N GLY A 69 -12.76 -8.85 1.41
CA GLY A 69 -11.89 -9.13 0.27
C GLY A 69 -10.65 -9.96 0.61
N PRO A 70 -10.01 -10.57 -0.41
CA PRO A 70 -8.71 -11.19 -0.23
C PRO A 70 -7.67 -10.15 0.22
N SER A 71 -6.69 -10.58 1.02
CA SER A 71 -5.64 -9.65 1.46
C SER A 71 -4.83 -9.15 0.26
N LEU A 72 -4.22 -7.97 0.38
CA LEU A 72 -3.29 -7.48 -0.64
C LEU A 72 -2.16 -8.49 -0.91
N GLN A 73 -1.71 -9.21 0.13
CA GLN A 73 -0.69 -10.23 0.00
C GLN A 73 -1.15 -11.39 -0.89
N ASP A 74 -2.37 -11.88 -0.70
CA ASP A 74 -2.93 -12.98 -1.51
C ASP A 74 -3.11 -12.54 -2.96
N VAL A 75 -3.74 -11.38 -3.19
CA VAL A 75 -3.95 -10.84 -4.54
C VAL A 75 -2.62 -10.62 -5.28
N PHE A 76 -1.63 -10.08 -4.57
CA PHE A 76 -0.31 -9.81 -5.16
C PHE A 76 0.45 -11.11 -5.44
N LEU A 77 0.39 -12.09 -4.53
CA LEU A 77 0.99 -13.41 -4.75
C LEU A 77 0.39 -14.11 -5.97
N ASP A 78 -0.95 -14.14 -6.08
CA ASP A 78 -1.67 -14.73 -7.21
C ASP A 78 -1.32 -14.04 -8.53
N PHE A 79 -1.16 -12.71 -8.51
CA PHE A 79 -0.69 -11.95 -9.67
C PHE A 79 0.72 -12.36 -10.10
N LEU A 80 1.67 -12.44 -9.15
CA LEU A 80 3.06 -12.82 -9.43
C LEU A 80 3.17 -14.25 -9.96
N GLN A 81 2.39 -15.19 -9.39
CA GLN A 81 2.35 -16.57 -9.85
C GLN A 81 1.87 -16.68 -11.30
N ARG A 82 0.78 -15.98 -11.66
CA ARG A 82 0.27 -15.93 -13.04
C ARG A 82 1.27 -15.34 -14.02
N LYS A 83 2.00 -14.29 -13.60
CA LYS A 83 3.08 -13.72 -14.41
C LYS A 83 4.24 -14.69 -14.64
N LYS A 84 4.58 -15.49 -13.62
CA LYS A 84 5.60 -16.55 -13.74
C LYS A 84 5.17 -17.66 -14.71
N SER A 85 3.92 -18.11 -14.65
CA SER A 85 3.41 -19.19 -15.53
C SER A 85 3.24 -18.77 -16.99
N GLY A 86 2.98 -17.49 -17.27
CA GLY A 86 2.90 -16.97 -18.64
C GLY A 86 4.21 -17.05 -19.45
N PHE A 87 5.36 -17.17 -18.76
CA PHE A 87 6.69 -17.28 -19.40
C PHE A 87 7.05 -18.69 -19.88
N SER A 88 6.28 -19.73 -19.50
CA SER A 88 6.59 -21.13 -19.84
C SER A 88 5.91 -21.65 -21.11
N SER A 89 5.06 -20.84 -21.77
CA SER A 89 4.26 -21.31 -22.92
C SER A 89 4.97 -21.24 -24.29
N CYS A 90 6.25 -20.84 -24.34
CA CYS A 90 7.00 -20.70 -25.59
C CYS A 90 8.09 -21.77 -25.83
N LEU A 91 8.11 -22.89 -25.10
CA LEU A 91 9.11 -23.97 -25.29
C LEU A 91 8.46 -25.35 -25.44
N HIS A 92 7.73 -25.54 -26.53
CA HIS A 92 7.42 -26.84 -27.14
C HIS A 92 7.11 -26.54 -28.61
N GLU A 93 7.55 -27.25 -29.66
CA GLU A 93 8.62 -28.21 -29.92
C GLU A 93 8.90 -28.00 -31.42
N ASP A 94 10.15 -27.83 -31.82
CA ASP A 94 10.55 -28.02 -33.22
C ASP A 94 11.47 -29.25 -33.26
N HIS A 95 10.85 -30.41 -33.15
CA HIS A 95 11.44 -31.67 -33.61
C HIS A 95 10.80 -32.01 -34.97
N SER A 96 11.59 -31.87 -36.03
CA SER A 96 11.48 -32.62 -37.29
C SER A 96 12.86 -32.76 -37.90
#